data_AF-A0A9E0NL13-F1
#
_entry.id   AF-A0A9E0NL13-F1
#
_cell.length_a   1.000
_cell.length_b   1.000
_cell.length_c   1.000
_cell.angle_alpha   90.00
_cell.angle_beta   90.00
_cell.angle_gamma   90.00
#
_symmetry.space_group_name_H-M   'P 1'
#
loop_
_entity.id
_entity.type
_entity.pdbx_description
1 polymer ?
#
loop_
_entity_poly.entity_id
_entity_poly.type
_entity_poly.pdbx_seq_one_letter_code
_entity_poly.pdbx_strand_id
1 'polypeptide(L)'
;MSTHKRIKYFKQIAILLTIFWTLLTAIFAFYQFYNEEKHIVKSSLEKIKGVSEQSVAFIYWAYDQKAKALSDDQKYSIRNNFSLKELLAVLAKQSEMDLRIEPVSKELTLPSSAMRAITNTKNTLQDHFAILKKEKYETIFYVKPLIANANCITCHVHSGERVGSLLGYTSIEMKIPTFKEVNAQSYYFLISMYIGTWFLGLFAIWWIHLKGKNYLNEKTKLYEESMYGLIDMMEKRDSYTAGHSQRVAEYSRLIVLASGGSHDDADFVYKAGMLHDIGKIEIPDAILLKPDKLNETEYALIKRHSTASYELLCREPFSSLANIVLHHHERYDGKGYPDGLKGEQIPFLSQVITVADAFDAMTTNRAYRKSLSKEQAIAILDEESGKQFNPFIITLAKSIFADIVLPENTTQMPKDLLEEMRFSYYFRDQLTGFYNINYLKFIFAHARDCAVKMLCVDHLNCTQFSVYNKQHGWKNGDLFLQRIANEIHTIYPEAMIVRAYSDNFLVLHTTPHEHMDYARIDALLEEHGLRMNYQHIDLDMQEPITFEILEDKLLNFKK
;
A
#
# COMPACT_ATOMS: atom_id res chain seq x y z
N MET A 1 11.64 10.29 -4.99
CA MET A 1 11.72 8.97 -4.32
C MET A 1 10.32 8.58 -3.87
N SER A 2 9.78 7.44 -4.34
CA SER A 2 8.41 7.01 -4.02
C SER A 2 8.18 6.84 -2.51
N THR A 3 6.94 6.99 -2.06
CA THR A 3 6.51 6.75 -0.67
C THR A 3 6.92 5.37 -0.20
N HIS A 4 6.78 4.35 -1.05
CA HIS A 4 7.23 2.98 -0.78
C HIS A 4 8.75 2.90 -0.53
N LYS A 5 9.57 3.58 -1.35
CA LYS A 5 11.02 3.68 -1.11
C LYS A 5 11.31 4.37 0.21
N ARG A 6 10.65 5.49 0.54
CA ARG A 6 10.84 6.20 1.82
C ARG A 6 10.55 5.30 3.00
N ILE A 7 9.44 4.56 3.00
CA ILE A 7 9.10 3.61 4.07
C ILE A 7 10.15 2.50 4.17
N LYS A 8 10.62 1.97 3.04
CA LYS A 8 11.69 0.96 3.02
C LYS A 8 13.00 1.51 3.63
N TYR A 9 13.41 2.73 3.27
CA TYR A 9 14.59 3.38 3.85
C TYR A 9 14.41 3.64 5.35
N PHE A 10 13.26 4.15 5.78
CA PHE A 10 12.98 4.35 7.21
C PHE A 10 13.00 3.04 7.99
N LYS A 11 12.45 1.95 7.43
CA LYS A 11 12.54 0.61 8.04
C LYS A 11 14.00 0.14 8.14
N GLN A 12 14.79 0.31 7.08
CA GLN A 12 16.21 -0.07 7.09
C GLN A 12 17.01 0.74 8.12
N ILE A 13 16.80 2.06 8.18
CA ILE A 13 17.45 2.93 9.17
C ILE A 13 17.03 2.54 10.59
N ALA A 14 15.75 2.29 10.83
CA ALA A 14 15.27 1.83 12.14
C ALA A 14 15.93 0.51 12.55
N ILE A 15 15.98 -0.47 11.64
CA ILE A 15 16.65 -1.76 11.88
C ILE A 15 18.14 -1.55 12.19
N LEU A 16 18.85 -0.73 11.39
CA LEU A 16 20.27 -0.43 11.61
C LEU A 16 20.51 0.26 12.95
N LEU A 17 19.68 1.23 13.32
CA LEU A 17 19.76 1.91 14.61
C LEU A 17 19.48 0.94 15.77
N THR A 18 18.53 0.03 15.63
CA THR A 18 18.28 -1.01 16.65
C THR A 18 19.45 -1.98 16.76
N ILE A 19 20.04 -2.43 15.65
CA ILE A 19 21.24 -3.29 15.65
C ILE A 19 22.43 -2.56 16.29
N PHE A 20 22.66 -1.31 15.93
CA PHE A 20 23.74 -0.50 16.50
C PHE A 20 23.56 -0.32 18.00
N TRP A 21 22.35 0.03 18.45
CA TRP A 21 22.05 0.24 19.87
C TRP A 21 22.19 -1.05 20.67
N THR A 22 21.73 -2.19 20.14
CA THR A 22 21.86 -3.50 20.80
C THR A 22 23.30 -3.96 20.92
N LEU A 23 24.13 -3.73 19.89
CA LEU A 23 25.58 -3.98 19.97
C LEU A 23 26.24 -3.09 21.03
N LEU A 24 25.91 -1.80 21.05
CA LEU A 24 26.48 -0.86 22.01
C LEU A 24 26.12 -1.22 23.45
N THR A 25 24.85 -1.56 23.71
CA THR A 25 24.41 -1.97 25.06
C THR A 25 24.99 -3.32 25.48
N ALA A 26 25.16 -4.26 24.54
CA ALA A 26 25.81 -5.55 24.82
C ALA A 26 27.29 -5.37 25.18
N ILE A 27 28.03 -4.54 24.42
CA ILE A 27 29.43 -4.21 24.71
C ILE A 27 29.55 -3.53 26.08
N PHE A 28 28.69 -2.55 26.36
CA PHE A 28 28.68 -1.86 27.63
C PHE A 28 28.37 -2.80 28.80
N ALA A 29 27.35 -3.66 28.67
CA ALA A 29 27.02 -4.65 29.68
C ALA A 29 28.20 -5.60 29.92
N PHE A 30 28.78 -6.17 28.86
CA PHE A 30 29.92 -7.07 28.96
C PHE A 30 31.13 -6.39 29.63
N TYR A 31 31.43 -5.16 29.25
CA TYR A 31 32.49 -4.36 29.86
C TYR A 31 32.25 -4.14 31.36
N GLN A 32 31.01 -3.85 31.76
CA GLN A 32 30.66 -3.66 33.16
C GLN A 32 30.80 -4.96 33.96
N PHE A 33 30.28 -6.09 33.44
CA PHE A 33 30.44 -7.41 34.05
C PHE A 33 31.92 -7.77 34.24
N TYR A 34 32.74 -7.55 33.21
CA TYR A 34 34.18 -7.81 33.26
C TYR A 34 34.89 -6.97 34.33
N ASN A 35 34.56 -5.68 34.43
CA ASN A 35 35.16 -4.78 35.43
C ASN A 35 34.78 -5.17 36.86
N GLU A 36 33.51 -5.53 37.10
CA GLU A 36 33.04 -5.99 38.41
C GLU A 36 33.72 -7.31 38.81
N GLU A 37 33.81 -8.28 37.91
CA GLU A 37 34.52 -9.55 38.17
C GLU A 37 36.00 -9.29 38.51
N LYS A 38 36.68 -8.43 37.78
CA LYS A 38 38.07 -8.06 38.06
C LYS A 38 38.23 -7.39 39.43
N HIS A 39 37.29 -6.52 39.80
CA HIS A 39 37.28 -5.87 41.11
C HIS A 39 37.07 -6.89 42.24
N ILE A 40 36.17 -7.87 42.05
CA ILE A 40 35.92 -8.95 43.01
C ILE A 40 37.16 -9.84 43.22
N VAL A 41 37.86 -10.19 42.14
CA VAL A 41 39.11 -10.96 42.24
C VAL A 41 40.17 -10.18 43.04
N LYS A 42 40.32 -8.88 42.75
CA LYS A 42 41.27 -8.01 43.48
C LYS A 42 40.93 -7.91 44.96
N SER A 43 39.66 -7.67 45.29
CA SER A 43 39.19 -7.58 46.68
C SER A 43 39.36 -8.91 47.43
N SER A 44 39.08 -10.04 46.74
CA SER A 44 39.28 -11.39 47.29
C SER A 44 40.76 -11.68 47.57
N LEU A 45 41.67 -11.20 46.70
CA LEU A 45 43.12 -11.31 46.89
C LEU A 45 43.60 -10.46 48.07
N GLU A 46 43.09 -9.23 48.24
CA GLU A 46 43.42 -8.40 49.41
C GLU A 46 42.93 -9.06 50.71
N LYS A 47 41.73 -9.65 50.70
CA LYS A 47 41.18 -10.41 51.82
C LYS A 47 42.03 -11.65 52.17
N ILE A 48 42.41 -12.47 51.18
CA ILE A 48 43.23 -13.68 51.44
C ILE A 48 44.63 -13.32 51.95
N LYS A 49 45.20 -12.22 51.45
CA LYS A 49 46.49 -11.70 51.90
C LYS A 49 46.44 -11.27 53.37
N GLY A 50 45.41 -10.53 53.78
CA GLY A 50 45.23 -10.12 55.17
C GLY A 50 45.10 -11.32 56.13
N VAL A 51 44.32 -12.33 55.76
CA VAL A 51 44.20 -13.57 56.54
C VAL A 51 45.52 -14.35 56.58
N SER A 52 46.26 -14.38 55.47
CA SER A 52 47.60 -15.01 55.42
C SER A 52 48.60 -14.33 56.35
N GLU A 53 48.63 -12.99 56.37
CA GLU A 53 49.48 -12.22 57.27
C GLU A 53 49.15 -12.47 58.75
N GLN A 54 47.87 -12.47 59.10
CA GLN A 54 47.41 -12.79 60.46
C GLN A 54 47.76 -14.23 60.84
N SER A 55 47.60 -15.18 59.92
CA SER A 55 47.92 -16.60 60.14
C SER A 55 49.40 -16.80 60.41
N VAL A 56 50.27 -16.18 59.61
CA VAL A 56 51.74 -16.24 59.79
C VAL A 56 52.18 -15.56 61.08
N ALA A 57 51.62 -14.39 61.42
CA ALA A 57 51.89 -13.71 62.68
C ALA A 57 51.49 -14.58 63.89
N PHE A 58 50.35 -15.24 63.81
CA PHE A 58 49.88 -16.17 64.85
C PHE A 58 50.81 -17.37 65.01
N ILE A 59 51.27 -17.96 63.90
CA ILE A 59 52.24 -19.06 63.91
C ILE A 59 53.54 -18.63 64.61
N TYR A 60 54.07 -17.46 64.26
CA TYR A 60 55.27 -16.94 64.92
C TYR A 60 55.07 -16.64 66.41
N TRP A 61 53.92 -16.09 66.79
CA TRP A 61 53.57 -15.90 68.20
C TRP A 61 53.49 -17.24 68.94
N ALA A 62 52.88 -18.27 68.35
CA ALA A 62 52.80 -19.59 68.94
C ALA A 62 54.19 -20.24 69.13
N TYR A 63 55.09 -20.08 68.15
CA TYR A 63 56.49 -20.50 68.29
C TYR A 63 57.23 -19.76 69.39
N ASP A 64 57.01 -18.45 69.52
CA ASP A 64 57.59 -17.64 70.60
C ASP A 64 57.12 -18.07 72.00
N GLN A 65 55.81 -18.29 72.17
CA GLN A 65 55.27 -18.81 73.43
C GLN A 65 55.83 -20.18 73.77
N LYS A 66 55.95 -21.07 72.77
CA LYS A 66 56.55 -22.38 72.95
C LYS A 66 58.02 -22.29 73.35
N ALA A 67 58.79 -21.41 72.70
CA ALA A 67 60.19 -21.18 73.04
C ALA A 67 60.36 -20.69 74.49
N LYS A 68 59.45 -19.84 74.98
CA LYS A 68 59.43 -19.32 76.37
C LYS A 68 59.02 -20.36 77.41
N ALA A 69 58.17 -21.32 77.04
CA ALA A 69 57.65 -22.34 77.95
C ALA A 69 58.62 -23.52 78.21
N LEU A 70 59.75 -23.61 77.50
CA LEU A 70 60.73 -24.69 77.61
C LEU A 70 61.83 -24.35 78.64
N SER A 71 62.05 -25.20 79.64
CA SER A 71 63.26 -25.16 80.49
C SER A 71 64.47 -25.80 79.79
N ASP A 72 65.71 -25.47 80.19
CA ASP A 72 66.94 -25.93 79.50
C ASP A 72 67.06 -27.46 79.39
N ASP A 73 66.55 -28.22 80.36
CA ASP A 73 66.53 -29.69 80.31
C ASP A 73 65.40 -30.27 79.45
N GLN A 74 64.28 -29.56 79.25
CA GLN A 74 63.17 -30.00 78.39
C GLN A 74 63.39 -29.70 76.90
N LYS A 75 64.45 -28.95 76.55
CA LYS A 75 64.91 -28.78 75.16
C LYS A 75 65.42 -30.08 74.52
N TYR A 76 65.72 -31.11 75.33
CA TYR A 76 66.28 -32.39 74.88
C TYR A 76 65.24 -33.50 74.60
N SER A 77 63.98 -33.36 75.01
CA SER A 77 63.00 -34.45 74.84
C SER A 77 61.58 -33.96 74.58
N ILE A 78 61.28 -33.44 73.39
CA ILE A 78 59.87 -33.29 72.98
C ILE A 78 59.70 -33.73 71.52
N ARG A 79 59.15 -34.94 71.35
CA ARG A 79 58.33 -35.32 70.20
C ARG A 79 56.88 -34.97 70.48
N ASN A 80 56.30 -34.23 69.54
CA ASN A 80 54.88 -34.10 69.18
C ASN A 80 53.88 -33.41 70.14
N ASN A 81 52.97 -32.69 69.46
CA ASN A 81 51.64 -32.24 69.87
C ASN A 81 51.54 -31.00 70.77
N PHE A 82 51.90 -29.84 70.23
CA PHE A 82 50.95 -28.73 70.33
C PHE A 82 50.11 -28.77 69.06
N SER A 83 48.79 -28.77 69.21
CA SER A 83 47.86 -28.91 68.08
C SER A 83 47.75 -27.60 67.29
N LEU A 84 48.90 -27.12 66.79
CA LEU A 84 48.95 -26.04 65.80
C LEU A 84 47.95 -26.35 64.67
N LYS A 85 47.85 -27.63 64.27
CA LYS A 85 46.85 -28.14 63.32
C LYS A 85 45.38 -27.90 63.76
N GLU A 86 45.03 -28.06 65.03
CA GLU A 86 43.66 -27.84 65.54
C GLU A 86 43.37 -26.34 65.72
N LEU A 87 44.33 -25.55 66.19
CA LEU A 87 44.21 -24.09 66.31
C LEU A 87 44.11 -23.40 64.94
N LEU A 88 44.87 -23.87 63.95
CA LEU A 88 44.75 -23.42 62.57
C LEU A 88 43.45 -23.89 61.93
N ALA A 89 42.93 -25.07 62.31
CA ALA A 89 41.61 -25.53 61.89
C ALA A 89 40.49 -24.64 62.45
N VAL A 90 40.64 -24.07 63.65
CA VAL A 90 39.69 -23.10 64.21
C VAL A 90 39.73 -21.78 63.43
N LEU A 91 40.92 -21.28 63.08
CA LEU A 91 41.09 -20.08 62.22
C LEU A 91 40.55 -20.28 60.79
N ALA A 92 40.78 -21.47 60.22
CA ALA A 92 40.23 -21.89 58.93
C ALA A 92 38.69 -21.92 58.96
N LYS A 93 38.11 -22.47 60.03
CA LYS A 93 36.66 -22.57 60.22
C LYS A 93 35.97 -21.23 60.44
N GLN A 94 36.64 -20.25 61.06
CA GLN A 94 36.10 -18.89 61.24
C GLN A 94 36.12 -18.04 59.97
N SER A 95 36.93 -18.40 58.97
CA SER A 95 37.17 -17.57 57.77
C SER A 95 36.61 -18.16 56.46
N GLU A 96 35.98 -19.35 56.51
CA GLU A 96 35.56 -20.13 55.33
C GLU A 96 36.71 -20.38 54.33
N MET A 97 37.94 -20.52 54.84
CA MET A 97 39.16 -20.72 54.05
C MET A 97 39.87 -22.01 54.46
N ASP A 98 40.46 -22.73 53.50
CA ASP A 98 41.27 -23.91 53.80
C ASP A 98 42.73 -23.48 53.99
N LEU A 99 43.16 -23.36 55.25
CA LEU A 99 44.53 -23.02 55.64
C LEU A 99 45.33 -24.29 55.88
N ARG A 100 46.43 -24.46 55.13
CA ARG A 100 47.37 -25.57 55.28
C ARG A 100 48.78 -25.03 55.54
N ILE A 101 49.50 -25.72 56.42
CA ILE A 101 50.94 -25.51 56.63
C ILE A 101 51.63 -26.76 56.14
N GLU A 102 52.56 -26.58 55.20
CA GLU A 102 53.29 -27.69 54.61
C GLU A 102 54.80 -27.49 54.72
N PRO A 103 55.56 -28.51 55.15
CA PRO A 103 57.01 -28.43 55.22
C PRO A 103 57.60 -28.47 53.80
N VAL A 104 58.82 -27.94 53.64
CA VAL A 104 59.51 -27.85 52.33
C VAL A 104 59.66 -29.22 51.66
N SER A 105 59.84 -30.27 52.47
CA SER A 105 60.10 -31.66 52.06
C SER A 105 58.89 -32.47 51.62
N LYS A 106 57.65 -31.98 51.82
CA LYS A 106 56.46 -32.74 51.45
C LYS A 106 56.15 -32.59 49.97
N GLU A 107 56.09 -33.71 49.24
CA GLU A 107 55.54 -33.75 47.89
C GLU A 107 54.01 -33.66 47.93
N LEU A 108 53.45 -32.72 47.17
CA LEU A 108 52.01 -32.47 47.11
C LEU A 108 51.51 -32.71 45.68
N THR A 109 50.39 -33.41 45.56
CA THR A 109 49.65 -33.57 44.31
C THR A 109 48.63 -32.43 44.19
N LEU A 110 49.04 -31.34 43.54
CA LEU A 110 48.18 -30.16 43.29
C LEU A 110 48.11 -29.85 41.78
N PRO A 111 47.09 -29.09 41.32
CA PRO A 111 47.02 -28.62 39.94
C PRO A 111 48.29 -27.87 39.50
N SER A 112 48.64 -27.94 38.21
CA SER A 112 49.89 -27.39 37.67
C SER A 112 50.10 -25.90 37.97
N SER A 113 49.03 -25.10 38.02
CA SER A 113 49.07 -23.68 38.39
C SER A 113 49.37 -23.45 39.88
N ALA A 114 48.80 -24.26 40.78
CA ALA A 114 49.11 -24.22 42.21
C ALA A 114 50.55 -24.66 42.49
N MET A 115 51.01 -25.72 41.80
CA MET A 115 52.40 -26.18 41.89
C MET A 115 53.38 -25.10 41.45
N ARG A 116 53.09 -24.37 40.36
CA ARG A 116 53.93 -23.26 39.90
C ARG A 116 54.01 -22.12 40.92
N ALA A 117 52.89 -21.79 41.58
CA ALA A 117 52.89 -20.78 42.65
C ALA A 117 53.80 -21.21 43.82
N ILE A 118 53.72 -22.47 44.26
CA ILE A 118 54.58 -23.02 45.32
C ILE A 118 56.05 -23.00 44.91
N THR A 119 56.39 -23.47 43.70
CA THR A 119 57.77 -23.47 43.19
C THR A 119 58.35 -22.06 43.11
N ASN A 120 57.56 -21.09 42.64
CA ASN A 120 57.99 -19.70 42.60
C ASN A 120 58.23 -19.14 44.01
N THR A 121 57.32 -19.39 44.97
CA THR A 121 57.52 -19.00 46.37
C THR A 121 58.78 -19.63 46.98
N LYS A 122 59.05 -20.91 46.70
CA LYS A 122 60.28 -21.59 47.16
C LYS A 122 61.55 -20.91 46.61
N ASN A 123 61.52 -20.47 45.36
CA ASN A 123 62.68 -19.88 44.69
C ASN A 123 62.92 -18.41 45.04
N THR A 124 61.86 -17.61 45.20
CA THR A 124 61.99 -16.16 45.39
C THR A 124 61.82 -15.69 46.83
N LEU A 125 61.34 -16.57 47.73
CA LEU A 125 60.96 -16.22 49.10
C LEU A 125 59.90 -15.10 49.18
N GLN A 126 59.07 -14.96 48.15
CA GLN A 126 57.96 -14.00 48.10
C GLN A 126 56.59 -14.69 47.99
N ASP A 127 55.57 -13.98 48.43
CA ASP A 127 54.17 -14.38 48.33
C ASP A 127 53.76 -14.57 46.86
N HIS A 128 53.08 -15.67 46.54
CA HIS A 128 52.53 -15.92 45.20
C HIS A 128 51.09 -16.40 45.30
N PHE A 129 50.32 -16.21 44.22
CA PHE A 129 48.96 -16.73 44.12
C PHE A 129 48.70 -17.37 42.75
N ALA A 130 47.70 -18.24 42.70
CA ALA A 130 47.16 -18.82 41.49
C ALA A 130 45.63 -18.85 41.56
N ILE A 131 44.96 -18.64 40.43
CA ILE A 131 43.51 -18.85 40.31
C ILE A 131 43.29 -20.28 39.78
N LEU A 132 42.51 -21.07 40.50
CA LEU A 132 42.18 -22.44 40.14
C LEU A 132 40.72 -22.50 39.69
N LYS A 133 40.49 -22.98 38.47
CA LYS A 133 39.14 -23.26 37.96
C LYS A 133 38.72 -24.64 38.42
N LYS A 134 37.71 -24.73 39.30
CA LYS A 134 37.01 -25.97 39.64
C LYS A 134 35.71 -26.04 38.82
N GLU A 135 35.10 -27.23 38.72
CA GLU A 135 33.93 -27.46 37.84
C GLU A 135 32.75 -26.47 38.03
N LYS A 136 32.60 -25.89 39.23
CA LYS A 136 31.47 -25.00 39.56
C LYS A 136 31.85 -23.61 40.08
N TYR A 137 33.12 -23.35 40.35
CA TYR A 137 33.57 -22.09 40.94
C TYR A 137 35.09 -21.92 40.76
N GLU A 138 35.55 -20.69 40.88
CA GLU A 138 36.98 -20.37 40.91
C GLU A 138 37.45 -20.20 42.35
N THR A 139 38.67 -20.65 42.64
CA THR A 139 39.32 -20.44 43.94
C THR A 139 40.63 -19.68 43.76
N ILE A 140 40.95 -18.81 44.73
CA ILE A 140 42.28 -18.23 44.85
C ILE A 140 43.08 -19.13 45.78
N PHE A 141 44.20 -19.61 45.28
CA PHE A 141 45.21 -20.32 46.03
C PHE A 141 46.37 -19.36 46.31
N TYR A 142 46.56 -18.99 47.57
CA TYR A 142 47.59 -18.05 48.02
C TYR A 142 48.65 -18.77 48.82
N VAL A 143 49.92 -18.52 48.53
CA VAL A 143 51.08 -19.16 49.17
C VAL A 143 51.99 -18.10 49.76
N LYS A 144 52.30 -18.26 51.06
CA LYS A 144 53.21 -17.37 51.80
C LYS A 144 54.35 -18.18 52.41
N PRO A 145 55.62 -17.80 52.17
CA PRO A 145 56.76 -18.52 52.73
C PRO A 145 56.82 -18.34 54.25
N LEU A 146 57.20 -19.39 54.96
CA LEU A 146 57.51 -19.37 56.38
C LEU A 146 59.02 -19.37 56.55
N ILE A 147 59.56 -18.21 56.95
CA ILE A 147 61.00 -18.00 57.11
C ILE A 147 61.37 -18.14 58.59
N ALA A 148 62.51 -18.76 58.88
CA ALA A 148 63.03 -18.89 60.24
C ALA A 148 63.43 -17.54 60.82
N ASN A 149 62.81 -17.16 61.94
CA ASN A 149 63.22 -16.02 62.77
C ASN A 149 64.01 -16.49 64.01
N ALA A 150 64.58 -15.56 64.78
CA ALA A 150 65.39 -15.87 65.96
C ALA A 150 64.64 -16.74 67.00
N ASN A 151 63.33 -16.53 67.16
CA ASN A 151 62.49 -17.26 68.12
C ASN A 151 62.16 -18.68 67.62
N CYS A 152 62.05 -18.87 66.30
CA CYS A 152 61.83 -20.17 65.67
C CYS A 152 63.05 -21.09 65.82
N ILE A 153 64.27 -20.54 65.75
CA ILE A 153 65.49 -21.34 65.93
C ILE A 153 65.49 -22.03 67.27
N THR A 154 65.07 -21.37 68.36
CA THR A 154 64.99 -21.97 69.69
C THR A 154 64.14 -23.25 69.72
N CYS A 155 63.12 -23.35 68.86
CA CYS A 155 62.30 -24.54 68.67
C CYS A 155 62.85 -25.53 67.63
N HIS A 156 63.67 -25.08 66.68
CA HIS A 156 64.19 -25.82 65.53
C HIS A 156 65.72 -26.02 65.57
N VAL A 157 66.37 -25.81 66.73
CA VAL A 157 67.83 -25.92 66.91
C VAL A 157 68.38 -27.24 66.36
N HIS A 158 67.64 -28.33 66.55
CA HIS A 158 68.04 -29.69 66.15
C HIS A 158 67.91 -29.97 64.65
N SER A 159 67.26 -29.09 63.88
CA SER A 159 67.11 -29.24 62.42
C SER A 159 68.22 -28.57 61.60
N GLY A 160 69.20 -27.90 62.24
CA GLY A 160 70.35 -27.29 61.54
C GLY A 160 70.04 -26.02 60.76
N GLU A 161 68.84 -25.45 60.92
CA GLU A 161 68.34 -24.30 60.18
C GLU A 161 68.88 -22.95 60.71
N ARG A 162 69.23 -22.03 59.80
CA ARG A 162 69.75 -20.69 60.14
C ARG A 162 68.66 -19.61 60.08
N VAL A 163 68.87 -18.45 60.70
CA VAL A 163 67.96 -17.30 60.56
C VAL A 163 67.88 -16.95 59.07
N GLY A 164 66.67 -16.82 58.53
CA GLY A 164 66.45 -16.57 57.11
C GLY A 164 66.28 -17.83 56.24
N SER A 165 66.40 -19.04 56.80
CA SER A 165 66.08 -20.29 56.10
C SER A 165 64.57 -20.46 55.89
N LEU A 166 64.19 -21.16 54.80
CA LEU A 166 62.80 -21.48 54.51
C LEU A 166 62.38 -22.73 55.30
N LEU A 167 61.52 -22.55 56.30
CA LEU A 167 60.99 -23.65 57.12
C LEU A 167 59.86 -24.41 56.41
N GLY A 168 59.10 -23.71 55.58
CA GLY A 168 57.92 -24.23 54.91
C GLY A 168 57.12 -23.11 54.26
N TYR A 169 55.85 -23.35 54.00
CA TYR A 169 54.93 -22.33 53.50
C TYR A 169 53.53 -22.54 54.07
N THR A 170 52.78 -21.46 54.17
CA THR A 170 51.34 -21.52 54.38
C THR A 170 50.65 -21.40 53.02
N SER A 171 49.65 -22.25 52.79
CA SER A 171 48.77 -22.13 51.64
C SER A 171 47.34 -21.92 52.12
N ILE A 172 46.67 -20.91 51.60
CA ILE A 172 45.27 -20.61 51.88
C ILE A 172 44.50 -20.73 50.57
N GLU A 173 43.41 -21.49 50.60
CA GLU A 173 42.47 -21.56 49.49
C GLU A 173 41.14 -20.88 49.88
N MET A 174 40.66 -19.95 49.06
CA MET A 174 39.36 -19.28 49.22
C MET A 174 38.56 -19.35 47.93
N LYS A 175 37.25 -19.60 48.02
CA LYS A 175 36.31 -19.45 46.90
C LYS A 175 36.19 -17.98 46.52
N ILE A 176 36.31 -17.66 45.23
CA ILE A 176 35.98 -16.34 44.69
C ILE A 176 34.45 -16.24 44.61
N PRO A 177 33.80 -15.30 45.33
CA PRO A 177 32.38 -15.13 45.22
C PRO A 177 32.02 -14.61 43.83
N THR A 178 30.88 -15.03 43.29
CA THR A 178 30.41 -14.53 41.99
C THR A 178 29.88 -13.10 42.13
N PHE A 179 29.82 -12.33 41.02
CA PHE A 179 29.24 -10.99 41.04
C PHE A 179 27.80 -10.97 41.61
N LYS A 180 27.00 -12.00 41.29
CA LYS A 180 25.67 -12.19 41.85
C LYS A 180 25.67 -12.40 43.37
N GLU A 181 26.64 -13.15 43.91
CA GLU A 181 26.77 -13.40 45.35
C GLU A 181 27.24 -12.14 46.11
N VAL A 182 28.11 -11.32 45.51
CA VAL A 182 28.63 -10.09 46.13
C VAL A 182 27.61 -8.94 46.10
N ASN A 183 26.95 -8.73 44.96
CA ASN A 183 26.04 -7.62 44.74
C ASN A 183 24.87 -8.00 43.83
N ALA A 184 23.95 -8.80 44.38
CA ALA A 184 22.77 -9.28 43.67
C ALA A 184 21.92 -8.14 43.08
N GLN A 185 21.78 -7.02 43.79
CA GLN A 185 21.00 -5.87 43.34
C GLN A 185 21.57 -5.29 42.03
N SER A 186 22.88 -5.05 41.98
CA SER A 186 23.53 -4.51 40.78
C SER A 186 23.53 -5.51 39.62
N TYR A 187 23.71 -6.80 39.93
CA TYR A 187 23.61 -7.88 38.95
C TYR A 187 22.25 -7.91 38.25
N TYR A 188 21.15 -7.93 39.02
CA TYR A 188 19.81 -7.96 38.43
C TYR A 188 19.44 -6.62 37.75
N PHE A 189 19.94 -5.50 38.26
CA PHE A 189 19.75 -4.19 37.64
C PHE A 189 20.39 -4.11 36.24
N LEU A 190 21.62 -4.62 36.07
CA LEU A 190 22.27 -4.64 34.76
C LEU A 190 21.53 -5.53 33.75
N ILE A 191 21.06 -6.69 34.20
CA ILE A 191 20.27 -7.60 33.36
C ILE A 191 18.92 -6.99 32.98
N SER A 192 18.21 -6.40 33.94
CA SER A 192 16.89 -5.80 33.68
C SER A 192 17.00 -4.57 32.77
N MET A 193 18.03 -3.74 32.94
CA MET A 193 18.31 -2.62 32.06
C MET A 193 18.61 -3.10 30.63
N TYR A 194 19.44 -4.14 30.48
CA TYR A 194 19.73 -4.75 29.19
C TYR A 194 18.44 -5.26 28.52
N ILE A 195 17.67 -6.09 29.21
CA ILE A 195 16.40 -6.63 28.70
C ILE A 195 15.40 -5.50 28.35
N GLY A 196 15.30 -4.48 29.20
CA GLY A 196 14.42 -3.33 28.97
C GLY A 196 14.77 -2.55 27.70
N THR A 197 16.06 -2.35 27.41
CA THR A 197 16.51 -1.69 26.17
C THR A 197 16.14 -2.50 24.92
N TRP A 198 16.18 -3.82 24.99
CA TRP A 198 15.75 -4.70 23.90
C TRP A 198 14.25 -4.60 23.65
N PHE A 199 13.43 -4.64 24.70
CA PHE A 199 11.99 -4.47 24.57
C PHE A 199 11.61 -3.11 23.99
N LEU A 200 12.29 -2.04 24.41
CA LEU A 200 12.07 -0.70 23.86
C LEU A 200 12.38 -0.63 22.35
N GLY A 201 13.46 -1.28 21.92
CA GLY A 201 13.85 -1.37 20.50
C GLY A 201 12.82 -2.14 19.65
N LEU A 202 12.37 -3.31 20.13
CA LEU A 202 11.34 -4.10 19.46
C LEU A 202 10.00 -3.35 19.38
N PHE A 203 9.62 -2.68 20.46
CA PHE A 203 8.42 -1.83 20.49
C PHE A 203 8.51 -0.69 19.47
N ALA A 204 9.66 -0.02 19.35
CA ALA A 204 9.86 1.04 18.36
C ALA A 204 9.72 0.52 16.92
N ILE A 205 10.31 -0.64 16.59
CA ILE A 205 10.17 -1.26 15.26
C ILE A 205 8.71 -1.60 14.96
N TRP A 206 8.03 -2.23 15.92
CA TRP A 206 6.62 -2.59 15.79
C TRP A 206 5.75 -1.35 15.60
N TRP A 207 5.95 -0.31 16.41
CA TRP A 207 5.22 0.96 16.33
C TRP A 207 5.40 1.65 14.97
N ILE A 208 6.64 1.74 14.48
CA ILE A 208 6.95 2.31 13.15
C ILE A 208 6.28 1.49 12.05
N HIS A 209 6.28 0.16 12.15
CA HIS A 209 5.63 -0.69 11.17
C HIS A 209 4.12 -0.47 11.15
N LEU A 210 3.48 -0.44 12.33
CA LEU A 210 2.04 -0.27 12.48
C LEU A 210 1.58 1.11 11.98
N LYS A 211 2.25 2.18 12.43
CA LYS A 211 1.96 3.56 11.98
C LYS A 211 2.26 3.75 10.49
N GLY A 212 3.34 3.18 9.99
CA GLY A 212 3.70 3.25 8.57
C GLY A 212 2.68 2.58 7.66
N LYS A 213 2.13 1.43 8.06
CA LYS A 213 1.06 0.74 7.33
C LYS A 213 -0.22 1.57 7.31
N ASN A 214 -0.65 2.06 8.47
CA ASN A 214 -1.89 2.85 8.56
C ASN A 214 -1.81 4.15 7.75
N TYR A 215 -0.68 4.86 7.84
CA TYR A 215 -0.46 6.09 7.07
C TYR A 215 -0.50 5.85 5.56
N LEU A 216 0.09 4.74 5.08
CA LEU A 216 0.08 4.43 3.66
C LEU A 216 -1.33 4.05 3.17
N ASN A 217 -2.07 3.28 3.97
CA ASN A 217 -3.45 2.91 3.66
C ASN A 217 -4.36 4.14 3.62
N GLU A 218 -4.26 5.04 4.60
CA GLU A 218 -5.03 6.28 4.66
C GLU A 218 -4.74 7.18 3.45
N LYS A 219 -3.45 7.33 3.09
CA LYS A 219 -3.06 8.06 1.88
C LYS A 219 -3.57 7.42 0.60
N THR A 220 -3.50 6.10 0.49
CA THR A 220 -3.98 5.37 -0.70
C THR A 220 -5.47 5.56 -0.85
N LYS A 221 -6.22 5.43 0.26
CA LYS A 221 -7.67 5.68 0.29
C LYS A 221 -8.00 7.11 -0.13
N LEU A 222 -7.27 8.12 0.36
CA LEU A 222 -7.47 9.51 -0.04
C LEU A 222 -7.23 9.73 -1.54
N TYR A 223 -6.20 9.09 -2.11
CA TYR A 223 -5.95 9.14 -3.54
C TYR A 223 -7.06 8.43 -4.33
N GLU A 224 -7.52 7.27 -3.88
CA GLU A 224 -8.65 6.54 -4.48
C GLU A 224 -9.93 7.40 -4.46
N GLU A 225 -10.29 7.98 -3.32
CA GLU A 225 -11.45 8.87 -3.19
C GLU A 225 -11.34 10.10 -4.11
N SER A 226 -10.13 10.66 -4.25
CA SER A 226 -9.89 11.78 -5.17
C SER A 226 -10.06 11.35 -6.63
N MET A 227 -9.58 10.16 -7.00
CA MET A 227 -9.77 9.63 -8.36
C MET A 227 -11.23 9.32 -8.66
N TYR A 228 -11.96 8.75 -7.71
CA TYR A 228 -13.41 8.52 -7.87
C TYR A 228 -14.18 9.83 -8.02
N GLY A 229 -13.77 10.90 -7.33
CA GLY A 229 -14.30 12.24 -7.56
C GLY A 229 -14.04 12.75 -8.99
N LEU A 230 -12.85 12.49 -9.55
CA LEU A 230 -12.56 12.85 -10.94
C LEU A 230 -13.35 12.00 -11.94
N ILE A 231 -13.56 10.72 -11.67
CA ILE A 231 -14.41 9.85 -12.48
C ILE A 231 -15.84 10.38 -12.48
N ASP A 232 -16.41 10.69 -11.32
CA ASP A 232 -17.76 11.27 -11.22
C ASP A 232 -17.86 12.61 -11.99
N MET A 233 -16.84 13.46 -11.92
CA MET A 233 -16.78 14.69 -12.74
C MET A 233 -16.69 14.41 -14.24
N MET A 234 -15.94 13.39 -14.65
CA MET A 234 -15.81 12.97 -16.05
C MET A 234 -17.11 12.34 -16.56
N GLU A 235 -17.77 11.51 -15.77
CA GLU A 235 -19.08 10.94 -16.10
C GLU A 235 -20.17 12.02 -16.14
N LYS A 236 -20.05 13.12 -15.38
CA LYS A 236 -20.90 14.32 -15.54
C LYS A 236 -20.59 15.13 -16.80
N ARG A 237 -19.39 14.94 -17.38
CA ARG A 237 -19.02 15.53 -18.67
C ARG A 237 -19.57 14.70 -19.83
N ASP A 238 -19.54 13.38 -19.70
CA ASP A 238 -20.18 12.43 -20.60
C ASP A 238 -21.52 11.98 -20.02
N SER A 239 -22.58 12.79 -20.24
CA SER A 239 -23.94 12.65 -19.68
C SER A 239 -24.51 11.23 -19.72
N TYR A 240 -23.98 10.37 -20.59
CA TYR A 240 -24.39 9.00 -20.83
C TYR A 240 -23.77 7.99 -19.84
N THR A 241 -22.73 8.35 -19.09
CA THR A 241 -21.95 7.38 -18.30
C THR A 241 -22.19 7.46 -16.80
N ALA A 242 -23.18 8.20 -16.31
CA ALA A 242 -23.42 8.31 -14.87
C ALA A 242 -23.58 6.94 -14.17
N GLY A 243 -22.65 6.64 -13.25
CA GLY A 243 -22.60 5.38 -12.50
C GLY A 243 -22.20 4.17 -13.33
N HIS A 244 -21.77 4.35 -14.59
CA HIS A 244 -21.30 3.29 -15.48
C HIS A 244 -20.07 2.60 -14.91
N SER A 245 -19.05 3.38 -14.54
CA SER A 245 -17.80 2.83 -14.03
C SER A 245 -18.04 1.99 -12.76
N GLN A 246 -18.99 2.41 -11.91
CA GLN A 246 -19.37 1.65 -10.73
C GLN A 246 -20.07 0.33 -11.07
N ARG A 247 -21.01 0.32 -12.02
CA ARG A 247 -21.68 -0.91 -12.44
C ARG A 247 -20.69 -1.89 -13.09
N VAL A 248 -19.84 -1.41 -13.98
CA VAL A 248 -18.77 -2.20 -14.60
C VAL A 248 -17.82 -2.79 -13.55
N ALA A 249 -17.43 -2.00 -12.55
CA ALA A 249 -16.59 -2.45 -11.44
C ALA A 249 -17.25 -3.56 -10.62
N GLU A 250 -18.53 -3.41 -10.25
CA GLU A 250 -19.26 -4.44 -9.50
C GLU A 250 -19.48 -5.72 -10.33
N TYR A 251 -19.84 -5.59 -11.60
CA TYR A 251 -19.98 -6.75 -12.51
C TYR A 251 -18.65 -7.50 -12.63
N SER A 252 -17.55 -6.77 -12.81
CA SER A 252 -16.21 -7.35 -12.90
C SER A 252 -15.82 -8.08 -11.61
N ARG A 253 -16.11 -7.49 -10.45
CA ARG A 253 -15.87 -8.08 -9.14
C ARG A 253 -16.62 -9.40 -8.95
N LEU A 254 -17.90 -9.45 -9.32
CA LEU A 254 -18.71 -10.66 -9.25
C LEU A 254 -18.15 -11.77 -10.15
N ILE A 255 -17.72 -11.42 -11.36
CA ILE A 255 -17.11 -12.37 -12.30
C ILE A 255 -15.81 -12.96 -11.74
N VAL A 256 -14.94 -12.13 -11.16
CA VAL A 256 -13.67 -12.61 -10.56
C VAL A 256 -13.93 -13.54 -9.38
N LEU A 257 -14.87 -13.21 -8.50
CA LEU A 257 -15.24 -14.09 -7.39
C LEU A 257 -15.79 -15.44 -7.89
N ALA A 258 -16.63 -15.44 -8.91
CA ALA A 258 -17.16 -16.66 -9.51
C ALA A 258 -16.09 -17.51 -10.22
N SER A 259 -15.01 -16.88 -10.71
CA SER A 259 -13.87 -17.58 -11.30
C SER A 259 -12.97 -18.28 -10.28
N GLY A 260 -13.23 -18.10 -8.97
CA GLY A 260 -12.40 -18.62 -7.88
C GLY A 260 -11.28 -17.67 -7.42
N GLY A 261 -11.32 -16.40 -7.87
CA GLY A 261 -10.38 -15.38 -7.43
C GLY A 261 -10.55 -15.01 -5.96
N SER A 262 -9.49 -14.47 -5.35
CA SER A 262 -9.53 -14.03 -3.96
C SER A 262 -10.31 -12.71 -3.80
N HIS A 263 -10.68 -12.35 -2.56
CA HIS A 263 -11.26 -11.04 -2.29
C HIS A 263 -10.32 -9.88 -2.65
N ASP A 264 -9.01 -10.08 -2.55
CA ASP A 264 -8.01 -9.08 -2.96
C ASP A 264 -8.01 -8.90 -4.49
N ASP A 265 -8.13 -9.99 -5.26
CA ASP A 265 -8.27 -9.92 -6.73
C ASP A 265 -9.57 -9.23 -7.14
N ALA A 266 -10.65 -9.48 -6.39
CA ALA A 266 -11.94 -8.86 -6.62
C ALA A 266 -11.94 -7.35 -6.32
N ASP A 267 -11.27 -6.91 -5.25
CA ASP A 267 -11.05 -5.48 -4.96
C ASP A 267 -10.15 -4.83 -6.01
N PHE A 268 -9.13 -5.56 -6.48
CA PHE A 268 -8.22 -5.08 -7.51
C PHE A 268 -8.91 -4.86 -8.85
N VAL A 269 -9.73 -5.82 -9.32
CA VAL A 269 -10.50 -5.64 -10.56
C VAL A 269 -11.58 -4.57 -10.41
N TYR A 270 -12.18 -4.43 -9.22
CA TYR A 270 -13.14 -3.38 -8.94
C TYR A 270 -12.50 -2.00 -9.16
N LYS A 271 -11.30 -1.78 -8.60
CA LYS A 271 -10.55 -0.52 -8.78
C LYS A 271 -10.17 -0.28 -10.24
N ALA A 272 -9.73 -1.32 -10.95
CA ALA A 272 -9.43 -1.22 -12.38
C ALA A 272 -10.68 -0.89 -13.20
N GLY A 273 -11.82 -1.52 -12.90
CA GLY A 273 -13.11 -1.24 -13.52
C GLY A 273 -13.61 0.18 -13.26
N MET A 274 -13.41 0.72 -12.05
CA MET A 274 -13.73 2.13 -11.77
C MET A 274 -12.91 3.10 -12.64
N LEU A 275 -11.66 2.75 -12.95
CA LEU A 275 -10.69 3.64 -13.60
C LEU A 275 -10.49 3.36 -15.10
N HIS A 276 -11.20 2.39 -15.68
CA HIS A 276 -10.91 1.92 -17.04
C HIS A 276 -10.98 3.04 -18.09
N ASP A 277 -11.94 3.93 -17.91
CA ASP A 277 -12.30 4.98 -18.84
C ASP A 277 -11.78 6.39 -18.47
N ILE A 278 -10.95 6.53 -17.43
CA ILE A 278 -10.48 7.84 -16.94
C ILE A 278 -9.76 8.68 -18.02
N GLY A 279 -9.14 8.01 -19.00
CA GLY A 279 -8.50 8.62 -20.16
C GLY A 279 -9.45 9.32 -21.13
N LYS A 280 -10.77 9.13 -21.01
CA LYS A 280 -11.77 9.88 -21.81
C LYS A 280 -11.67 11.39 -21.56
N ILE A 281 -11.00 11.82 -20.49
CA ILE A 281 -10.68 13.23 -20.23
C ILE A 281 -9.95 13.90 -21.40
N GLU A 282 -9.13 13.17 -22.16
CA GLU A 282 -8.39 13.71 -23.32
C GLU A 282 -9.24 13.83 -24.59
N ILE A 283 -10.42 13.22 -24.62
CA ILE A 283 -11.27 13.22 -25.81
C ILE A 283 -12.05 14.54 -25.87
N PRO A 284 -12.05 15.26 -27.01
CA PRO A 284 -12.85 16.48 -27.17
C PRO A 284 -14.35 16.20 -27.06
N ASP A 285 -15.11 17.14 -26.47
CA ASP A 285 -16.56 17.03 -26.33
C ASP A 285 -17.25 16.79 -27.68
N ALA A 286 -16.77 17.48 -28.74
CA ALA A 286 -17.26 17.38 -30.12
C ALA A 286 -17.32 15.94 -30.66
N ILE A 287 -16.46 15.07 -30.12
CA ILE A 287 -16.34 13.67 -30.52
C ILE A 287 -17.01 12.77 -29.48
N LEU A 288 -16.77 13.04 -28.18
CA LEU A 288 -17.31 12.23 -27.08
C LEU A 288 -18.84 12.26 -27.02
N LEU A 289 -19.45 13.44 -27.25
CA LEU A 289 -20.89 13.66 -27.14
C LEU A 289 -21.63 13.55 -28.49
N LYS A 290 -20.94 13.16 -29.56
CA LYS A 290 -21.51 13.16 -30.92
C LYS A 290 -22.70 12.19 -31.01
N PRO A 291 -23.90 12.66 -31.42
CA PRO A 291 -25.11 11.83 -31.48
C PRO A 291 -25.21 10.98 -32.77
N ASP A 292 -24.13 10.86 -33.53
CA ASP A 292 -24.07 10.14 -34.82
C ASP A 292 -22.81 9.28 -34.89
N LYS A 293 -22.72 8.41 -35.89
CA LYS A 293 -21.57 7.55 -36.14
C LYS A 293 -20.29 8.36 -36.27
N LEU A 294 -19.24 7.81 -35.67
CA LEU A 294 -17.89 8.35 -35.75
C LEU A 294 -17.26 7.95 -37.08
N ASN A 295 -16.55 8.88 -37.71
CA ASN A 295 -15.66 8.54 -38.82
C ASN A 295 -14.38 7.86 -38.31
N GLU A 296 -13.55 7.36 -39.22
CA GLU A 296 -12.34 6.60 -38.85
C GLU A 296 -11.36 7.41 -37.98
N THR A 297 -11.18 8.70 -38.28
CA THR A 297 -10.28 9.59 -37.53
C THR A 297 -10.82 9.91 -36.14
N GLU A 298 -12.12 10.18 -36.03
CA GLU A 298 -12.81 10.40 -34.76
C GLU A 298 -12.75 9.13 -33.89
N TYR A 299 -12.97 7.96 -34.50
CA TYR A 299 -12.87 6.68 -33.81
C TYR A 299 -11.44 6.38 -33.35
N ALA A 300 -10.43 6.66 -34.19
CA ALA A 300 -9.02 6.55 -33.80
C ALA A 300 -8.69 7.47 -32.61
N LEU A 301 -9.29 8.66 -32.54
CA LEU A 301 -9.13 9.53 -31.39
C LEU A 301 -9.76 8.93 -30.13
N ILE A 302 -10.98 8.38 -30.21
CA ILE A 302 -11.62 7.71 -29.08
C ILE A 302 -10.75 6.57 -28.57
N LYS A 303 -10.17 5.74 -29.44
CA LYS A 303 -9.31 4.61 -29.01
C LYS A 303 -8.16 5.05 -28.09
N ARG A 304 -7.69 6.29 -28.20
CA ARG A 304 -6.60 6.81 -27.36
C ARG A 304 -6.94 6.88 -25.88
N HIS A 305 -8.21 6.85 -25.47
CA HIS A 305 -8.56 6.88 -24.05
C HIS A 305 -7.91 5.72 -23.29
N SER A 306 -7.76 4.54 -23.91
CA SER A 306 -7.09 3.38 -23.30
C SER A 306 -5.62 3.68 -22.95
N THR A 307 -4.87 4.25 -23.89
CA THR A 307 -3.48 4.70 -23.68
C THR A 307 -3.40 5.88 -22.70
N ALA A 308 -4.34 6.82 -22.76
CA ALA A 308 -4.40 7.96 -21.84
C ALA A 308 -4.69 7.50 -20.40
N SER A 309 -5.60 6.55 -20.21
CA SER A 309 -5.84 5.92 -18.90
C SER A 309 -4.58 5.27 -18.36
N TYR A 310 -3.82 4.55 -19.19
CA TYR A 310 -2.52 4.00 -18.78
C TYR A 310 -1.53 5.10 -18.36
N GLU A 311 -1.38 6.16 -19.17
CA GLU A 311 -0.45 7.26 -18.88
C GLU A 311 -0.79 7.97 -17.55
N LEU A 312 -2.08 8.13 -17.25
CA LEU A 312 -2.57 8.68 -15.99
C LEU A 312 -2.27 7.75 -14.80
N LEU A 313 -2.41 6.43 -15.00
CA LEU A 313 -2.34 5.43 -13.93
C LEU A 313 -0.97 4.78 -13.74
N CYS A 314 -0.03 4.92 -14.69
CA CYS A 314 1.27 4.24 -14.67
C CYS A 314 2.20 4.61 -13.49
N ARG A 315 1.78 5.54 -12.64
CA ARG A 315 2.52 6.01 -11.45
C ARG A 315 1.85 5.52 -10.16
N GLU A 316 2.66 5.40 -9.11
CA GLU A 316 2.17 5.08 -7.77
C GLU A 316 1.13 6.10 -7.30
N PRO A 317 0.02 5.66 -6.65
CA PRO A 317 -0.22 4.29 -6.16
C PRO A 317 -0.95 3.35 -7.14
N PHE A 318 -1.24 3.77 -8.38
CA PHE A 318 -2.13 3.04 -9.31
C PHE A 318 -1.39 2.25 -10.40
N SER A 319 -0.05 2.24 -10.37
CA SER A 319 0.83 1.64 -11.37
C SER A 319 0.47 0.18 -11.70
N SER A 320 -0.01 -0.57 -10.70
CA SER A 320 -0.44 -1.96 -10.85
C SER A 320 -1.73 -2.11 -11.67
N LEU A 321 -2.63 -1.13 -11.65
CA LEU A 321 -3.90 -1.15 -12.38
C LEU A 321 -3.72 -0.77 -13.85
N ALA A 322 -2.69 0.03 -14.16
CA ALA A 322 -2.50 0.66 -15.46
C ALA A 322 -2.53 -0.35 -16.62
N ASN A 323 -1.85 -1.49 -16.48
CA ASN A 323 -1.81 -2.51 -17.54
C ASN A 323 -3.16 -3.20 -17.76
N ILE A 324 -3.93 -3.39 -16.69
CA ILE A 324 -5.28 -3.98 -16.80
C ILE A 324 -6.20 -3.01 -17.56
N VAL A 325 -6.11 -1.73 -17.21
CA VAL A 325 -6.89 -0.68 -17.86
C VAL A 325 -6.46 -0.47 -19.31
N LEU A 326 -5.18 -0.55 -19.65
CA LEU A 326 -4.72 -0.36 -21.04
C LEU A 326 -5.41 -1.32 -22.03
N HIS A 327 -5.62 -2.57 -21.62
CA HIS A 327 -6.05 -3.65 -22.52
C HIS A 327 -7.54 -4.00 -22.39
N HIS A 328 -8.35 -3.19 -21.71
CA HIS A 328 -9.78 -3.50 -21.53
C HIS A 328 -10.61 -3.46 -22.84
N HIS A 329 -10.04 -2.94 -23.93
CA HIS A 329 -10.61 -3.01 -25.28
C HIS A 329 -9.88 -3.96 -26.23
N GLU A 330 -8.98 -4.79 -25.71
CA GLU A 330 -8.46 -5.92 -26.47
C GLU A 330 -9.56 -6.96 -26.69
N ARG A 331 -9.53 -7.62 -27.85
CA ARG A 331 -10.52 -8.63 -28.23
C ARG A 331 -9.86 -10.00 -28.21
N TYR A 332 -10.59 -11.01 -27.75
CA TYR A 332 -10.07 -12.38 -27.66
C TYR A 332 -9.52 -12.91 -29.01
N ASP A 333 -10.07 -12.45 -30.13
CA ASP A 333 -9.64 -12.75 -31.50
C ASP A 333 -8.40 -12.00 -32.01
N GLY A 334 -7.89 -11.00 -31.25
CA GLY A 334 -6.74 -10.18 -31.62
C GLY A 334 -7.08 -8.96 -32.49
N LYS A 335 -8.37 -8.64 -32.69
CA LYS A 335 -8.80 -7.46 -33.48
C LYS A 335 -9.05 -6.21 -32.62
N GLY A 336 -8.66 -6.28 -31.35
CA GLY A 336 -8.81 -5.19 -30.39
C GLY A 336 -7.72 -4.13 -30.52
N TYR A 337 -7.63 -3.29 -29.49
CA TYR A 337 -6.63 -2.23 -29.39
C TYR A 337 -6.25 -2.03 -27.91
N PRO A 338 -5.09 -1.42 -27.60
CA PRO A 338 -4.15 -0.76 -28.53
C PRO A 338 -3.13 -1.68 -29.23
N ASP A 339 -2.82 -2.85 -28.68
CA ASP A 339 -1.69 -3.68 -29.09
C ASP A 339 -2.12 -4.89 -29.96
N GLY A 340 -3.42 -5.20 -30.02
CA GLY A 340 -3.95 -6.31 -30.81
C GLY A 340 -3.61 -7.67 -30.19
N LEU A 341 -3.56 -7.73 -28.87
CA LEU A 341 -3.26 -8.94 -28.10
C LEU A 341 -4.35 -10.00 -28.33
N LYS A 342 -3.97 -11.28 -28.37
CA LYS A 342 -4.89 -12.38 -28.66
C LYS A 342 -4.97 -13.40 -27.51
N GLY A 343 -6.18 -13.83 -27.19
CA GLY A 343 -6.44 -14.87 -26.20
C GLY A 343 -5.79 -14.60 -24.85
N GLU A 344 -4.93 -15.53 -24.40
CA GLU A 344 -4.24 -15.46 -23.10
C GLU A 344 -3.15 -14.38 -23.01
N GLN A 345 -2.78 -13.74 -24.12
CA GLN A 345 -1.87 -12.58 -24.08
C GLN A 345 -2.52 -11.37 -23.42
N ILE A 346 -3.86 -11.27 -23.48
CA ILE A 346 -4.61 -10.21 -22.83
C ILE A 346 -4.67 -10.51 -21.33
N PRO A 347 -4.37 -9.56 -20.44
CA PRO A 347 -4.51 -9.80 -19.01
C PRO A 347 -5.94 -10.26 -18.66
N PHE A 348 -6.06 -11.33 -17.87
CA PHE A 348 -7.36 -11.92 -17.54
C PHE A 348 -8.37 -10.90 -17.00
N LEU A 349 -7.92 -10.02 -16.11
CA LEU A 349 -8.77 -8.98 -15.52
C LEU A 349 -9.21 -7.92 -16.55
N SER A 350 -8.42 -7.66 -17.60
CA SER A 350 -8.86 -6.80 -18.70
C SER A 350 -10.01 -7.44 -19.46
N GLN A 351 -9.90 -8.74 -19.75
CA GLN A 351 -10.96 -9.50 -20.43
C GLN A 351 -12.26 -9.55 -19.60
N VAL A 352 -12.16 -9.58 -18.27
CA VAL A 352 -13.32 -9.47 -17.37
C VAL A 352 -13.99 -8.11 -17.51
N ILE A 353 -13.21 -7.02 -17.47
CA ILE A 353 -13.72 -5.65 -17.64
C ILE A 353 -14.37 -5.48 -19.01
N THR A 354 -13.78 -6.03 -20.09
CA THR A 354 -14.37 -5.99 -21.44
C THR A 354 -15.78 -6.59 -21.49
N VAL A 355 -16.02 -7.70 -20.79
CA VAL A 355 -17.34 -8.36 -20.72
C VAL A 355 -18.31 -7.54 -19.89
N ALA A 356 -17.86 -7.03 -18.74
CA ALA A 356 -18.67 -6.19 -17.85
C ALA A 356 -19.09 -4.86 -18.51
N ASP A 357 -18.17 -4.18 -19.19
CA ASP A 357 -18.41 -2.95 -19.95
C ASP A 357 -19.41 -3.20 -21.08
N ALA A 358 -19.20 -4.24 -21.89
CA ALA A 358 -20.13 -4.58 -22.97
C ALA A 358 -21.55 -4.87 -22.46
N PHE A 359 -21.67 -5.58 -21.34
CA PHE A 359 -22.97 -5.84 -20.72
C PHE A 359 -23.65 -4.56 -20.28
N ASP A 360 -22.97 -3.70 -19.51
CA ASP A 360 -23.53 -2.42 -19.05
C ASP A 360 -23.92 -1.52 -20.23
N ALA A 361 -23.08 -1.46 -21.25
CA ALA A 361 -23.32 -0.73 -22.49
C ALA A 361 -24.57 -1.22 -23.24
N MET A 362 -24.90 -2.51 -23.15
CA MET A 362 -26.09 -3.11 -23.76
C MET A 362 -27.35 -2.90 -22.94
N THR A 363 -27.26 -2.95 -21.62
CA THR A 363 -28.42 -2.90 -20.72
C THR A 363 -28.77 -1.50 -20.22
N THR A 364 -28.00 -0.48 -20.58
CA THR A 364 -28.32 0.93 -20.31
C THR A 364 -28.76 1.65 -21.59
N ASN A 365 -29.66 2.64 -21.46
CA ASN A 365 -30.07 3.45 -22.62
C ASN A 365 -28.87 4.22 -23.15
N ARG A 366 -28.85 4.58 -24.43
CA ARG A 366 -27.85 5.47 -25.05
C ARG A 366 -28.56 6.46 -25.97
N ALA A 367 -27.98 7.64 -26.20
CA ALA A 367 -28.56 8.69 -27.06
C ALA A 367 -28.91 8.25 -28.50
N TYR A 368 -28.41 7.12 -28.97
CA TYR A 368 -28.71 6.57 -30.30
C TYR A 368 -29.34 5.17 -30.25
N ARG A 369 -29.52 4.58 -29.06
CA ARG A 369 -29.98 3.20 -28.92
C ARG A 369 -30.66 2.96 -27.58
N LYS A 370 -31.84 2.35 -27.62
CA LYS A 370 -32.53 1.85 -26.42
C LYS A 370 -31.75 0.72 -25.74
N SER A 371 -31.87 0.61 -24.41
CA SER A 371 -31.36 -0.55 -23.68
C SER A 371 -31.98 -1.86 -24.18
N LEU A 372 -31.17 -2.90 -24.20
CA LEU A 372 -31.61 -4.27 -24.46
C LEU A 372 -32.10 -4.92 -23.17
N SER A 373 -32.96 -5.94 -23.30
CA SER A 373 -33.26 -6.80 -22.17
C SER A 373 -32.01 -7.57 -21.74
N LYS A 374 -32.01 -8.01 -20.49
CA LYS A 374 -30.91 -8.80 -19.92
C LYS A 374 -30.65 -10.07 -20.72
N GLU A 375 -31.72 -10.73 -21.15
CA GLU A 375 -31.69 -11.96 -21.94
C GLU A 375 -31.09 -11.70 -23.33
N GLN A 376 -31.45 -10.58 -23.96
CA GLN A 376 -30.89 -10.17 -25.24
C GLN A 376 -29.39 -9.84 -25.13
N ALA A 377 -29.00 -9.08 -24.10
CA ALA A 377 -27.60 -8.75 -23.86
C ALA A 377 -26.76 -10.02 -23.62
N ILE A 378 -27.27 -10.96 -22.82
CA ILE A 378 -26.63 -12.25 -22.58
C ILE A 378 -26.49 -13.08 -23.86
N ALA A 379 -27.53 -13.10 -24.72
CA ALA A 379 -27.48 -13.81 -26.00
C ALA A 379 -26.38 -13.25 -26.92
N ILE A 380 -26.26 -11.92 -27.02
CA ILE A 380 -25.21 -11.26 -27.82
C ILE A 380 -23.81 -11.58 -27.28
N LEU A 381 -23.63 -11.57 -25.95
CA LEU A 381 -22.36 -11.96 -25.33
C LEU A 381 -21.98 -13.40 -25.66
N ASP A 382 -22.96 -14.31 -25.71
CA ASP A 382 -22.76 -15.72 -26.07
C ASP A 382 -22.39 -15.90 -27.56
N GLU A 383 -23.03 -15.14 -28.46
CA GLU A 383 -22.73 -15.13 -29.90
C GLU A 383 -21.31 -14.62 -30.22
N GLU A 384 -20.80 -13.71 -29.40
CA GLU A 384 -19.45 -13.13 -29.53
C GLU A 384 -18.39 -13.86 -28.67
N SER A 385 -18.78 -14.98 -28.04
CA SER A 385 -17.88 -15.89 -27.32
C SER A 385 -16.82 -16.48 -28.28
N GLY A 386 -15.55 -16.40 -27.88
CA GLY A 386 -14.41 -16.85 -28.69
C GLY A 386 -14.00 -15.88 -29.81
N LYS A 387 -14.78 -14.81 -30.03
CA LYS A 387 -14.43 -13.70 -30.93
C LYS A 387 -14.02 -12.48 -30.11
N GLN A 388 -14.98 -11.71 -29.62
CA GLN A 388 -14.70 -10.54 -28.80
C GLN A 388 -14.32 -10.96 -27.38
N PHE A 389 -15.03 -11.95 -26.84
CA PHE A 389 -14.98 -12.28 -25.42
C PHE A 389 -14.37 -13.66 -25.17
N ASN A 390 -13.74 -13.82 -24.01
CA ASN A 390 -13.23 -15.10 -23.56
C ASN A 390 -14.39 -16.06 -23.23
N PRO A 391 -14.44 -17.27 -23.84
CA PRO A 391 -15.52 -18.23 -23.58
C PRO A 391 -15.70 -18.64 -22.11
N PHE A 392 -14.59 -18.72 -21.37
CA PHE A 392 -14.64 -19.05 -19.94
C PHE A 392 -15.34 -17.95 -19.13
N ILE A 393 -15.01 -16.68 -19.42
CA ILE A 393 -15.61 -15.54 -18.74
C ILE A 393 -17.09 -15.43 -19.10
N ILE A 394 -17.47 -15.65 -20.37
CA ILE A 394 -18.87 -15.67 -20.79
C ILE A 394 -19.68 -16.71 -20.01
N THR A 395 -19.13 -17.91 -19.82
CA THR A 395 -19.80 -18.97 -19.06
C THR A 395 -20.15 -18.53 -17.64
N LEU A 396 -19.23 -17.86 -16.95
CA LEU A 396 -19.44 -17.31 -15.60
C LEU A 396 -20.40 -16.10 -15.61
N ALA A 397 -20.21 -15.20 -16.57
CA ALA A 397 -20.99 -13.99 -16.72
C ALA A 397 -22.48 -14.29 -16.95
N LYS A 398 -22.82 -15.32 -17.72
CA LYS A 398 -24.20 -15.75 -17.98
C LYS A 398 -24.97 -16.03 -16.69
N SER A 399 -24.40 -16.80 -15.77
CA SER A 399 -25.04 -17.11 -14.49
C SER A 399 -25.18 -15.88 -13.61
N ILE A 400 -24.14 -15.04 -13.55
CA ILE A 400 -24.16 -13.83 -12.72
C ILE A 400 -25.20 -12.85 -13.25
N PHE A 401 -25.16 -12.55 -14.54
CA PHE A 401 -26.03 -11.58 -15.18
C PHE A 401 -27.50 -12.02 -15.15
N ALA A 402 -27.79 -13.33 -15.15
CA ALA A 402 -29.16 -13.83 -14.96
C ALA A 402 -29.80 -13.38 -13.63
N ASP A 403 -29.00 -13.20 -12.57
CA ASP A 403 -29.47 -12.82 -11.24
C ASP A 403 -29.38 -11.31 -10.96
N ILE A 404 -28.71 -10.54 -11.82
CA ILE A 404 -28.59 -9.09 -11.64
C ILE A 404 -29.94 -8.40 -11.87
N VAL A 405 -30.24 -7.47 -10.97
CA VAL A 405 -31.33 -6.50 -11.11
C VAL A 405 -30.77 -5.28 -11.84
N LEU A 406 -31.31 -5.00 -13.02
CA LEU A 406 -30.94 -3.82 -13.79
C LEU A 406 -31.55 -2.57 -13.14
N PRO A 407 -30.84 -1.42 -13.13
CA PRO A 407 -31.39 -0.17 -12.63
C PRO A 407 -32.62 0.26 -13.44
N GLU A 408 -33.71 0.58 -12.74
CA GLU A 408 -34.93 1.14 -13.35
C GLU A 408 -34.66 2.57 -13.83
N ASN A 409 -35.16 2.91 -15.03
CA ASN A 409 -35.07 4.27 -15.60
C ASN A 409 -33.65 4.85 -15.66
N THR A 410 -32.70 4.14 -16.28
CA THR A 410 -31.44 4.76 -16.77
C THR A 410 -31.73 5.66 -17.98
N THR A 411 -32.59 6.66 -17.80
CA THR A 411 -32.78 7.70 -18.82
C THR A 411 -31.56 8.59 -18.83
N GLN A 412 -31.03 8.79 -20.04
CA GLN A 412 -29.90 9.69 -20.30
C GLN A 412 -30.37 11.02 -20.89
N MET A 413 -31.66 11.34 -20.73
CA MET A 413 -32.18 12.64 -21.11
C MET A 413 -31.58 13.73 -20.21
N PRO A 414 -31.27 14.92 -20.76
CA PRO A 414 -30.92 16.07 -19.93
C PRO A 414 -31.99 16.28 -18.85
N LYS A 415 -31.53 16.39 -17.61
CA LYS A 415 -32.40 16.51 -16.43
C LYS A 415 -32.83 17.94 -16.17
N ASP A 416 -32.05 18.90 -16.65
CA ASP A 416 -32.28 20.32 -16.49
C ASP A 416 -31.90 21.11 -17.75
N LEU A 417 -32.27 22.39 -17.74
CA LEU A 417 -32.01 23.33 -18.83
C LEU A 417 -30.51 23.50 -19.11
N LEU A 418 -29.63 23.39 -18.10
CA LEU A 418 -28.20 23.57 -18.30
C LEU A 418 -27.61 22.37 -19.05
N GLU A 419 -27.99 21.16 -18.68
CA GLU A 419 -27.67 19.95 -19.44
C GLU A 419 -28.23 20.07 -20.86
N GLU A 420 -29.51 20.43 -21.02
CA GLU A 420 -30.14 20.66 -22.32
C GLU A 420 -29.37 21.69 -23.17
N MET A 421 -28.87 22.77 -22.56
CA MET A 421 -28.04 23.77 -23.24
C MET A 421 -26.67 23.22 -23.65
N ARG A 422 -26.07 22.30 -22.88
CA ARG A 422 -24.85 21.58 -23.30
C ARG A 422 -25.13 20.66 -24.49
N PHE A 423 -26.29 20.01 -24.51
CA PHE A 423 -26.78 19.25 -25.67
C PHE A 423 -27.08 20.16 -26.87
N SER A 424 -27.55 21.39 -26.62
CA SER A 424 -27.95 22.35 -27.65
C SER A 424 -26.82 22.74 -28.61
N TYR A 425 -25.55 22.65 -28.18
CA TYR A 425 -24.41 22.88 -29.09
C TYR A 425 -24.45 21.95 -30.33
N TYR A 426 -24.90 20.72 -30.16
CA TYR A 426 -25.01 19.74 -31.25
C TYR A 426 -26.36 19.77 -31.96
N PHE A 427 -27.34 20.41 -31.35
CA PHE A 427 -28.74 20.32 -31.74
C PHE A 427 -29.31 21.64 -32.24
N ARG A 428 -28.57 22.74 -32.12
CA ARG A 428 -28.93 24.05 -32.68
C ARG A 428 -28.18 24.29 -33.98
N ASP A 429 -28.88 24.84 -34.95
CA ASP A 429 -28.31 25.39 -36.17
C ASP A 429 -27.60 26.71 -35.85
N GLN A 430 -26.34 26.84 -36.27
CA GLN A 430 -25.51 28.00 -35.94
C GLN A 430 -25.97 29.29 -36.64
N LEU A 431 -26.72 29.18 -37.74
CA LEU A 431 -27.18 30.35 -38.48
C LEU A 431 -28.48 30.90 -37.90
N THR A 432 -29.47 30.04 -37.66
CA THR A 432 -30.83 30.47 -37.27
C THR A 432 -31.13 30.30 -35.78
N GLY A 433 -30.33 29.52 -35.04
CA GLY A 433 -30.61 29.19 -33.63
C GLY A 433 -31.78 28.20 -33.44
N PHE A 434 -32.37 27.71 -34.53
CA PHE A 434 -33.37 26.65 -34.49
C PHE A 434 -32.74 25.30 -34.22
N TYR A 435 -33.56 24.29 -33.94
CA TYR A 435 -33.04 22.95 -33.84
C TYR A 435 -32.54 22.45 -35.20
N ASN A 436 -31.59 21.53 -35.22
CA ASN A 436 -31.11 20.91 -36.43
C ASN A 436 -31.68 19.49 -36.57
N ILE A 437 -31.43 18.87 -37.73
CA ILE A 437 -31.97 17.55 -38.02
C ILE A 437 -31.50 16.44 -37.06
N ASN A 438 -30.33 16.59 -36.44
CA ASN A 438 -29.84 15.61 -35.47
C ASN A 438 -30.67 15.61 -34.19
N TYR A 439 -31.18 16.78 -33.79
CA TYR A 439 -32.11 16.87 -32.67
C TYR A 439 -33.44 16.19 -32.96
N LEU A 440 -33.92 16.33 -34.19
CA LEU A 440 -35.14 15.66 -34.62
C LEU A 440 -34.97 14.14 -34.57
N LYS A 441 -33.87 13.60 -35.11
CA LYS A 441 -33.52 12.18 -34.99
C LYS A 441 -33.45 11.73 -33.54
N PHE A 442 -32.86 12.54 -32.68
CA PHE A 442 -32.75 12.27 -31.24
C PHE A 442 -34.13 12.17 -30.57
N ILE A 443 -35.04 13.12 -30.81
CA ILE A 443 -36.39 13.07 -30.23
C ILE A 443 -37.16 11.85 -30.70
N PHE A 444 -37.12 11.54 -32.00
CA PHE A 444 -37.81 10.36 -32.53
C PHE A 444 -37.27 9.05 -31.95
N ALA A 445 -35.95 8.96 -31.69
CA ALA A 445 -35.36 7.81 -31.00
C ALA A 445 -35.83 7.66 -29.54
N HIS A 446 -36.23 8.77 -28.89
CA HIS A 446 -36.64 8.84 -27.48
C HIS A 446 -38.10 9.27 -27.28
N ALA A 447 -38.95 9.14 -28.31
CA ALA A 447 -40.30 9.73 -28.31
C ALA A 447 -41.17 9.26 -27.12
N ARG A 448 -40.94 8.05 -26.60
CA ARG A 448 -41.64 7.53 -25.41
C ARG A 448 -41.17 8.16 -24.09
N ASP A 449 -39.91 8.57 -24.02
CA ASP A 449 -39.27 9.09 -22.82
C ASP A 449 -39.38 10.62 -22.75
N CYS A 450 -39.45 11.30 -23.89
CA CYS A 450 -39.56 12.77 -23.98
C CYS A 450 -40.96 13.31 -23.64
N ALA A 451 -41.99 12.47 -23.53
CA ALA A 451 -43.39 12.86 -23.36
C ALA A 451 -43.93 13.88 -24.39
N VAL A 452 -43.18 14.16 -25.46
CA VAL A 452 -43.58 15.10 -26.53
C VAL A 452 -44.54 14.38 -27.46
N LYS A 453 -45.80 14.82 -27.46
CA LYS A 453 -46.81 14.37 -28.42
C LYS A 453 -46.79 15.30 -29.63
N MET A 454 -46.14 14.86 -30.71
CA MET A 454 -46.16 15.57 -31.98
C MET A 454 -47.45 15.22 -32.73
N LEU A 455 -48.21 16.23 -33.17
CA LEU A 455 -49.50 16.04 -33.83
C LEU A 455 -49.40 16.16 -35.35
N CYS A 456 -48.63 17.14 -35.82
CA CYS A 456 -48.37 17.35 -37.24
C CYS A 456 -47.03 18.07 -37.45
N VAL A 457 -46.52 17.98 -38.68
CA VAL A 457 -45.27 18.63 -39.12
C VAL A 457 -45.53 19.37 -40.41
N ASP A 458 -45.16 20.66 -40.44
CA ASP A 458 -45.14 21.43 -41.68
C ASP A 458 -43.74 21.53 -42.21
N HIS A 459 -43.57 21.13 -43.46
CA HIS A 459 -42.33 21.26 -44.20
C HIS A 459 -42.40 22.48 -45.11
N LEU A 460 -41.54 23.45 -44.84
CA LEU A 460 -41.34 24.67 -45.59
C LEU A 460 -40.02 24.55 -46.36
N ASN A 461 -40.09 24.54 -47.69
CA ASN A 461 -38.92 24.42 -48.56
C ASN A 461 -38.77 25.65 -49.45
N CYS A 462 -37.68 26.41 -49.26
CA CYS A 462 -37.44 27.60 -50.06
C CYS A 462 -36.86 27.21 -51.43
N THR A 463 -37.68 27.30 -52.47
CA THR A 463 -37.24 26.91 -53.81
C THR A 463 -36.27 27.91 -54.41
N GLN A 464 -35.29 27.41 -55.17
CA GLN A 464 -34.31 28.22 -55.92
C GLN A 464 -33.38 29.09 -55.04
N PHE A 465 -33.26 28.81 -53.74
CA PHE A 465 -32.37 29.55 -52.84
C PHE A 465 -30.89 29.54 -53.29
N SER A 466 -30.45 28.44 -53.91
CA SER A 466 -29.11 28.35 -54.50
C SER A 466 -28.84 29.37 -55.61
N VAL A 467 -29.89 29.80 -56.34
CA VAL A 467 -29.79 30.86 -57.36
C VAL A 467 -29.66 32.21 -56.69
N TYR A 468 -30.44 32.47 -55.64
CA TYR A 468 -30.32 33.69 -54.82
C TYR A 468 -28.91 33.85 -54.25
N ASN A 469 -28.33 32.78 -53.68
CA ASN A 469 -26.95 32.81 -53.16
C ASN A 469 -25.91 33.12 -54.25
N LYS A 470 -26.12 32.63 -55.48
CA LYS A 470 -25.23 32.95 -56.62
C LYS A 470 -25.32 34.42 -57.04
N GLN A 471 -26.50 35.03 -56.95
CA GLN A 471 -26.74 36.41 -57.36
C GLN A 471 -26.34 37.43 -56.28
N HIS A 472 -26.64 37.13 -55.02
CA HIS A 472 -26.50 38.08 -53.90
C HIS A 472 -25.34 37.73 -52.94
N GLY A 473 -24.71 36.56 -53.11
CA GLY A 473 -23.63 36.07 -52.26
C GLY A 473 -24.12 35.39 -50.98
N TRP A 474 -23.32 34.44 -50.49
CA TRP A 474 -23.64 33.60 -49.32
C TRP A 474 -23.96 34.39 -48.05
N LYS A 475 -23.24 35.48 -47.78
CA LYS A 475 -23.49 36.32 -46.60
C LYS A 475 -24.90 36.94 -46.59
N ASN A 476 -25.40 37.35 -47.75
CA ASN A 476 -26.75 37.91 -47.85
C ASN A 476 -27.81 36.80 -47.79
N GLY A 477 -27.50 35.64 -48.38
CA GLY A 477 -28.30 34.42 -48.19
C GLY A 477 -28.48 34.04 -46.73
N ASP A 478 -27.38 34.03 -45.98
CA ASP A 478 -27.37 33.72 -44.55
C ASP A 478 -28.25 34.70 -43.75
N LEU A 479 -28.09 36.01 -43.98
CA LEU A 479 -28.93 37.05 -43.37
C LEU A 479 -30.42 36.87 -43.74
N PHE A 480 -30.70 36.44 -44.97
CA PHE A 480 -32.06 36.26 -45.43
C PHE A 480 -32.71 35.00 -44.83
N LEU A 481 -31.96 33.90 -44.68
CA LEU A 481 -32.43 32.72 -43.93
C LEU A 481 -32.71 33.05 -42.47
N GLN A 482 -31.91 33.90 -41.83
CA GLN A 482 -32.17 34.39 -40.48
C GLN A 482 -33.48 35.19 -40.40
N ARG A 483 -33.79 36.00 -41.42
CA ARG A 483 -35.06 36.73 -41.48
C ARG A 483 -36.25 35.79 -41.65
N ILE A 484 -36.15 34.82 -42.56
CA ILE A 484 -37.18 33.78 -42.74
C ILE A 484 -37.40 33.03 -41.43
N ALA A 485 -36.33 32.65 -40.75
CA ALA A 485 -36.41 32.00 -39.45
C ALA A 485 -37.15 32.87 -38.41
N ASN A 486 -36.80 34.15 -38.28
CA ASN A 486 -37.47 35.05 -37.35
C ASN A 486 -38.98 35.18 -37.63
N GLU A 487 -39.38 35.24 -38.91
CA GLU A 487 -40.81 35.27 -39.27
C GLU A 487 -41.52 33.97 -38.89
N ILE A 488 -40.92 32.80 -39.16
CA ILE A 488 -41.49 31.50 -38.75
C ILE A 488 -41.67 31.45 -37.23
N HIS A 489 -40.67 31.89 -36.46
CA HIS A 489 -40.78 31.92 -34.99
C HIS A 489 -41.84 32.91 -34.49
N THR A 490 -42.02 34.04 -35.17
CA THR A 490 -43.05 35.03 -34.82
C THR A 490 -44.46 34.48 -35.06
N ILE A 491 -44.63 33.69 -36.12
CA ILE A 491 -45.92 33.05 -36.44
C ILE A 491 -46.18 31.87 -35.49
N TYR A 492 -45.15 31.07 -35.20
CA TYR A 492 -45.25 29.87 -34.37
C TYR A 492 -44.28 29.91 -33.18
N PRO A 493 -44.55 30.75 -32.15
CA PRO A 493 -43.64 30.91 -31.01
C PRO A 493 -43.57 29.65 -30.14
N GLU A 494 -44.66 28.88 -30.07
CA GLU A 494 -44.80 27.67 -29.25
C GLU A 494 -44.41 26.38 -30.00
N ALA A 495 -44.16 26.46 -31.32
CA ALA A 495 -43.81 25.29 -32.12
C ALA A 495 -42.32 24.97 -32.02
N MET A 496 -41.98 23.68 -32.12
CA MET A 496 -40.60 23.26 -32.25
C MET A 496 -40.17 23.42 -33.70
N ILE A 497 -39.23 24.33 -33.97
CA ILE A 497 -38.76 24.60 -35.33
C ILE A 497 -37.39 23.94 -35.54
N VAL A 498 -37.27 23.17 -36.62
CA VAL A 498 -36.05 22.49 -37.04
C VAL A 498 -35.63 23.01 -38.41
N ARG A 499 -34.39 23.46 -38.55
CA ARG A 499 -33.78 23.71 -39.86
C ARG A 499 -33.13 22.41 -40.36
N ALA A 500 -33.61 21.92 -41.50
CA ALA A 500 -33.12 20.72 -42.15
C ALA A 500 -32.53 21.07 -43.52
N TYR A 501 -31.56 20.27 -44.00
CA TYR A 501 -31.10 20.30 -45.40
C TYR A 501 -30.85 21.70 -46.00
N SER A 502 -30.17 22.60 -45.26
CA SER A 502 -29.85 23.98 -45.66
C SER A 502 -31.03 24.96 -45.69
N ASP A 503 -31.95 24.88 -46.65
CA ASP A 503 -33.01 25.87 -46.90
C ASP A 503 -34.42 25.37 -46.54
N ASN A 504 -34.49 24.27 -45.80
CA ASN A 504 -35.74 23.67 -45.36
C ASN A 504 -35.97 23.94 -43.87
N PHE A 505 -37.22 24.25 -43.53
CA PHE A 505 -37.69 24.39 -42.17
C PHE A 505 -38.80 23.39 -41.92
N LEU A 506 -38.75 22.73 -40.77
CA LEU A 506 -39.80 21.84 -40.28
C LEU A 506 -40.39 22.51 -39.03
N VAL A 507 -41.70 22.75 -39.05
CA VAL A 507 -42.44 23.31 -37.92
C VAL A 507 -43.23 22.16 -37.30
N LEU A 508 -42.86 21.75 -36.09
CA LEU A 508 -43.48 20.64 -35.39
C LEU A 508 -44.47 21.18 -34.35
N HIS A 509 -45.74 20.79 -34.50
CA HIS A 509 -46.82 21.22 -33.64
C HIS A 509 -47.12 20.18 -32.56
N THR A 510 -47.15 20.64 -31.32
CA THR A 510 -47.53 19.85 -30.14
C THR A 510 -48.98 20.09 -29.72
N THR A 511 -49.61 21.15 -30.24
CA THR A 511 -51.02 21.50 -30.06
C THR A 511 -51.77 21.39 -31.38
N PRO A 512 -53.07 21.04 -31.37
CA PRO A 512 -53.87 20.99 -32.59
C PRO A 512 -53.90 22.37 -33.23
N HIS A 513 -53.45 22.47 -34.48
CA HIS A 513 -53.42 23.72 -35.23
C HIS A 513 -54.29 23.56 -36.49
N GLU A 514 -55.35 24.36 -36.63
CA GLU A 514 -56.34 24.17 -37.70
C GLU A 514 -56.02 24.92 -39.00
N HIS A 515 -55.27 26.03 -38.97
CA HIS A 515 -54.95 26.78 -40.19
C HIS A 515 -53.59 27.47 -40.18
N MET A 516 -52.92 27.45 -41.34
CA MET A 516 -51.60 28.05 -41.52
C MET A 516 -51.72 29.43 -42.18
N ASP A 517 -51.09 30.44 -41.60
CA ASP A 517 -50.97 31.77 -42.21
C ASP A 517 -49.51 32.04 -42.59
N TYR A 518 -49.20 31.77 -43.86
CA TYR A 518 -47.88 32.00 -44.43
C TYR A 518 -47.81 33.28 -45.27
N ALA A 519 -48.87 34.09 -45.32
CA ALA A 519 -48.93 35.27 -46.19
C ALA A 519 -47.77 36.25 -45.92
N ARG A 520 -47.31 36.34 -44.66
CA ARG A 520 -46.13 37.12 -44.28
C ARG A 520 -44.82 36.55 -44.83
N ILE A 521 -44.66 35.23 -44.81
CA ILE A 521 -43.48 34.56 -45.35
C ILE A 521 -43.45 34.70 -46.86
N ASP A 522 -44.58 34.46 -47.53
CA ASP A 522 -44.71 34.60 -48.98
C ASP A 522 -44.43 36.04 -49.43
N ALA A 523 -44.98 37.05 -48.75
CA ALA A 523 -44.70 38.46 -49.05
C ALA A 523 -43.20 38.79 -48.92
N LEU A 524 -42.53 38.29 -47.87
CA LEU A 524 -41.08 38.48 -47.67
C LEU A 524 -40.25 37.86 -48.81
N LEU A 525 -40.68 36.71 -49.32
CA LEU A 525 -39.99 35.99 -50.39
C LEU A 525 -40.25 36.60 -51.77
N GLU A 526 -41.46 37.07 -52.02
CA GLU A 526 -41.84 37.74 -53.27
C GLU A 526 -40.99 39.00 -53.53
N GLU A 527 -40.67 39.78 -52.49
CA GLU A 527 -39.76 40.93 -52.58
C GLU A 527 -38.38 40.56 -53.17
N HIS A 528 -38.00 39.30 -53.08
CA HIS A 528 -36.69 38.77 -53.49
C HIS A 528 -36.78 37.74 -54.63
N GLY A 529 -37.96 37.58 -55.24
CA GLY A 529 -38.18 36.64 -56.35
C GLY A 529 -38.08 35.16 -55.96
N LEU A 530 -38.23 34.84 -54.68
CA LEU A 530 -38.21 33.47 -54.15
C LEU A 530 -39.62 32.96 -53.89
N ARG A 531 -39.77 31.63 -53.75
CA ARG A 531 -41.05 30.99 -53.40
C ARG A 531 -40.84 29.89 -52.37
N MET A 532 -41.75 29.80 -51.41
CA MET A 532 -41.80 28.70 -50.46
C MET A 532 -42.78 27.62 -50.94
N ASN A 533 -42.35 26.37 -50.85
CA ASN A 533 -43.25 25.22 -50.98
C ASN A 533 -43.63 24.75 -49.57
N TYR A 534 -44.92 24.51 -49.37
CA TYR A 534 -45.49 24.08 -48.10
C TYR A 534 -46.05 22.66 -48.21
N GLN A 535 -45.74 21.81 -47.25
CA GLN A 535 -46.29 20.47 -47.13
C GLN A 535 -46.72 20.22 -45.68
N HIS A 536 -48.01 19.95 -45.48
CA HIS A 536 -48.56 19.55 -44.19
C HIS A 536 -48.54 18.03 -44.06
N ILE A 537 -48.03 17.52 -42.95
CA ILE A 537 -47.98 16.09 -42.66
C ILE A 537 -48.64 15.83 -41.30
N ASP A 538 -49.82 15.21 -41.33
CA ASP A 538 -50.46 14.68 -40.13
C ASP A 538 -49.70 13.47 -39.59
N LEU A 539 -49.44 13.48 -38.29
CA LEU A 539 -48.80 12.39 -37.55
C LEU A 539 -49.82 11.57 -36.74
N ASP A 540 -51.10 11.55 -37.17
CA ASP A 540 -52.23 11.01 -36.40
C ASP A 540 -51.94 9.66 -35.73
N MET A 541 -52.22 9.62 -34.43
CA MET A 541 -51.58 8.76 -33.42
C MET A 541 -52.24 7.36 -33.36
N GLN A 542 -52.03 6.53 -34.38
CA GLN A 542 -52.31 5.08 -34.29
C GLN A 542 -51.07 4.19 -34.51
N GLU A 543 -50.02 4.69 -35.16
CA GLU A 543 -48.77 3.96 -35.38
C GLU A 543 -47.56 4.73 -34.82
N PRO A 544 -46.54 4.04 -34.29
CA PRO A 544 -45.28 4.68 -33.87
C PRO A 544 -44.52 5.15 -35.12
N ILE A 545 -44.60 6.44 -35.43
CA ILE A 545 -43.87 7.04 -36.54
C ILE A 545 -42.39 7.12 -36.17
N THR A 546 -41.53 6.48 -36.97
CA THR A 546 -40.07 6.61 -36.87
C THR A 546 -39.56 7.78 -37.71
N PHE A 547 -38.35 8.25 -37.41
CA PHE A 547 -37.71 9.29 -38.23
C PHE A 547 -37.60 8.88 -39.70
N GLU A 548 -37.34 7.60 -40.00
CA GLU A 548 -37.22 7.08 -41.37
C GLU A 548 -38.54 7.20 -42.15
N ILE A 549 -39.68 6.98 -41.48
CA ILE A 549 -41.01 7.14 -42.07
C ILE A 549 -41.29 8.62 -42.36
N LEU A 550 -40.91 9.51 -41.44
CA LEU A 550 -41.02 10.95 -41.65
C LEU A 550 -40.12 11.40 -42.80
N GLU A 551 -38.88 10.93 -42.85
CA GLU A 551 -37.92 11.23 -43.90
C GLU A 551 -38.42 10.75 -45.27
N ASP A 552 -39.00 9.55 -45.36
CA ASP A 552 -39.62 9.06 -46.60
C ASP A 552 -40.81 9.93 -47.04
N LYS A 553 -41.66 10.37 -46.10
CA LYS A 553 -42.77 11.31 -46.40
C LYS A 553 -42.29 12.70 -46.85
N LEU A 554 -41.15 13.17 -46.33
CA LEU A 554 -40.50 14.43 -46.72
C LEU A 554 -39.81 14.32 -48.09
N LEU A 555 -39.21 13.17 -48.41
CA LEU A 555 -38.48 12.93 -49.66
C LEU A 555 -39.38 12.56 -50.85
N ASN A 556 -40.51 11.89 -50.60
CA ASN A 556 -41.45 11.47 -51.63
C ASN A 556 -42.29 12.62 -52.22
N PHE A 557 -42.01 13.87 -51.86
CA PHE A 557 -42.60 15.07 -52.46
C PHE A 557 -42.03 15.41 -53.87
N LYS A 558 -41.56 14.40 -54.61
CA LYS A 558 -41.30 14.50 -56.05
C LYS A 558 -42.11 13.46 -56.81
N LYS A 559 -43.43 13.67 -56.84
CA LYS A 559 -44.27 13.23 -57.96
C LYS A 559 -45.44 14.16 -58.16
#